data_AF-A0A8J3D772-F1
#
_entry.id   AF-A0A8J3D772-F1
#
_cell.length_a   1.000
_cell.length_b   1.000
_cell.length_c   1.000
_cell.angle_alpha   90.00
_cell.angle_beta   90.00
_cell.angle_gamma   90.00
#
_symmetry.space_group_name_H-M   'P 1'
#
loop_
_entity.id
_entity.type
_entity.pdbx_description
1 polymer ?
#
loop_
_entity_poly.entity_id
_entity_poly.type
_entity_poly.pdbx_seq_one_letter_code
_entity_poly.pdbx_strand_id
1 'polypeptide(L)' 'MKQVTLNIRENRYSFFMQLVQALDFVQIADEQHDANPGDSYNPDFVAKIKQSQQEFKDGNFTSVQKEDLKEFLGL' A
#
# COMPACT_ATOMS: atom_id res chain seq x y z
N MET A 1 5.50 -28.88 10.28
CA MET A 1 5.09 -27.50 9.94
C MET A 1 3.79 -27.19 10.67
N LYS A 2 3.64 -26.01 11.28
CA LYS A 2 2.42 -25.67 12.05
C LYS A 2 1.47 -24.94 11.11
N GLN A 3 0.31 -25.52 10.85
CA GLN A 3 -0.77 -24.87 10.09
C GLN A 3 -1.69 -24.14 11.07
N VAL A 4 -2.01 -22.89 10.76
CA VAL A 4 -2.97 -22.09 11.54
C VAL A 4 -4.24 -21.96 10.71
N THR A 5 -5.34 -22.50 11.21
CA THR A 5 -6.67 -22.37 10.58
C THR A 5 -7.44 -21.25 11.27
N LEU A 6 -7.81 -20.22 10.51
CA LEU A 6 -8.61 -19.10 10.98
C LEU A 6 -10.07 -19.29 10.55
N ASN A 7 -11.01 -19.22 11.50
CA ASN A 7 -12.44 -19.22 11.19
C ASN A 7 -12.92 -17.77 11.05
N ILE A 8 -13.11 -17.34 9.79
CA ILE A 8 -13.53 -15.98 9.45
C ILE A 8 -14.98 -16.04 8.98
N ARG A 9 -15.84 -15.21 9.58
CA ARG A 9 -17.24 -15.06 9.13
C ARG A 9 -17.26 -14.49 7.71
N GLU A 10 -18.18 -14.97 6.88
CA GLU A 10 -18.29 -14.63 5.45
C GLU A 10 -18.32 -13.10 5.21
N ASN A 11 -19.07 -12.35 6.03
CA ASN A 11 -19.15 -10.89 5.94
C ASN A 11 -17.86 -10.13 6.32
N ARG A 12 -16.84 -10.83 6.83
CA ARG A 12 -15.53 -10.27 7.19
C ARG A 12 -14.40 -10.79 6.31
N TYR A 13 -14.70 -11.71 5.39
CA TYR A 13 -13.70 -12.32 4.51
C TYR A 13 -13.07 -11.28 3.59
N SER A 14 -13.87 -10.40 2.98
CA SER A 14 -13.39 -9.33 2.09
C SER A 14 -12.43 -8.37 2.81
N PHE A 15 -12.80 -7.90 3.99
CA PHE A 15 -11.95 -7.06 4.83
C PHE A 15 -10.62 -7.75 5.18
N PHE A 16 -10.69 -9.04 5.53
CA PHE A 16 -9.49 -9.82 5.84
C PHE A 16 -8.56 -9.94 4.62
N MET A 17 -9.11 -10.23 3.43
CA MET A 17 -8.31 -10.31 2.20
C MET A 17 -7.66 -8.97 1.86
N GLN A 18 -8.37 -7.85 2.02
CA GLN A 18 -7.79 -6.51 1.85
C GLN A 18 -6.66 -6.24 2.84
N LEU A 19 -6.83 -6.64 4.10
CA LEU A 19 -5.78 -6.53 5.10
C LEU A 19 -4.57 -7.40 4.73
N VAL A 20 -4.79 -8.63 4.26
CA VAL A 20 -3.71 -9.52 3.79
C VAL A 20 -2.98 -8.94 2.57
N GLN A 21 -3.69 -8.34 1.62
CA GLN A 21 -3.10 -7.67 0.46
C GLN A 21 -2.30 -6.42 0.84
N ALA A 22 -2.73 -5.69 1.87
CA ALA A 22 -2.00 -4.53 2.39
C ALA A 22 -0.71 -4.94 3.15
N LEU A 23 -0.65 -6.19 3.61
CA LEU A 23 0.52 -6.75 4.24
C LEU A 23 1.48 -7.24 3.14
N ASP A 24 2.55 -6.47 2.88
CA ASP A 24 3.62 -6.67 1.86
C ASP A 24 4.39 -8.02 1.98
N PHE A 25 3.87 -8.98 2.74
CA PHE A 25 4.44 -10.31 2.97
C PHE A 25 3.56 -11.47 2.46
N VAL A 26 2.36 -11.22 1.91
CA VAL A 26 1.52 -12.28 1.33
C VAL A 26 1.28 -12.03 -0.16
N GLN A 27 1.95 -12.80 -1.01
CA GLN A 27 1.57 -12.92 -2.42
C GLN A 27 0.36 -13.86 -2.50
N ILE A 28 -0.81 -13.28 -2.71
CA ILE A 28 -2.00 -14.05 -3.09
C ILE A 28 -1.92 -14.23 -4.61
N ALA A 29 -1.64 -15.46 -5.05
CA ALA A 29 -1.69 -15.81 -6.46
C ALA A 29 -3.17 -15.95 -6.86
N ASP A 30 -3.83 -14.84 -7.20
CA ASP A 30 -5.16 -14.87 -7.79
C ASP A 30 -5.02 -15.17 -9.29
N GLU A 31 -5.39 -16.39 -9.70
CA GLU A 31 -5.34 -16.86 -11.10
C GLU A 31 -6.34 -16.15 -12.05
N GLN A 32 -7.04 -15.11 -11.59
CA GLN A 32 -8.06 -14.40 -12.38
C GLN A 32 -8.10 -12.90 -12.06
N HIS A 33 -6.98 -12.20 -12.25
CA HIS A 33 -7.03 -10.76 -12.52
C HIS A 33 -7.20 -10.55 -14.03
N ASP A 34 -8.45 -10.53 -14.47
CA ASP A 34 -8.83 -9.81 -15.69
C ASP A 34 -8.36 -8.36 -15.50
N ALA A 35 -7.37 -7.98 -16.31
CA ALA A 35 -6.64 -6.74 -16.17
C ALA A 35 -7.60 -5.54 -16.33
N ASN A 36 -7.90 -4.84 -15.24
CA ASN A 36 -8.04 -3.39 -15.34
C ASN A 36 -6.66 -2.86 -15.73
N PRO A 37 -6.47 -2.25 -16.91
CA PRO A 37 -5.16 -1.76 -17.35
C PRO A 37 -4.60 -0.61 -16.49
N GLY A 38 -5.28 -0.23 -15.39
CA GLY A 38 -4.87 0.82 -14.45
C GLY A 38 -4.23 0.34 -13.13
N ASP A 39 -4.35 -0.93 -12.76
CA ASP A 39 -3.88 -1.46 -11.46
C ASP A 39 -2.78 -2.52 -11.61
N SER A 40 -2.00 -2.43 -12.69
CA SER A 40 -0.79 -3.25 -12.81
C SER A 40 0.24 -2.76 -11.80
N TYR A 41 0.70 -3.66 -10.93
CA TYR A 41 1.77 -3.38 -9.97
C TYR A 41 2.94 -2.69 -10.66
N ASN A 42 3.24 -1.45 -10.25
CA ASN A 42 4.34 -0.67 -10.80
C ASN A 42 5.53 -0.70 -9.81
N PRO A 43 6.56 -1.53 -10.05
CA PRO A 43 7.70 -1.67 -9.13
C PRO A 43 8.47 -0.36 -8.93
N ASP A 44 8.60 0.46 -9.98
CA ASP A 44 9.28 1.75 -9.90
C ASP A 44 8.52 2.75 -9.02
N PHE A 45 7.19 2.75 -9.09
CA PHE A 45 6.35 3.57 -8.21
C PHE A 45 6.50 3.12 -6.75
N VAL A 46 6.45 1.81 -6.48
CA VAL A 46 6.63 1.26 -5.13
C VAL A 46 8.03 1.58 -4.58
N ALA A 47 9.07 1.51 -5.41
CA ALA A 47 10.42 1.88 -5.02
C ALA A 47 10.51 3.35 -4.59
N LYS A 48 9.87 4.28 -5.32
CA LYS A 48 9.82 5.71 -4.95
C LYS A 48 9.10 5.94 -3.62
N ILE A 49 8.00 5.23 -3.36
CA ILE A 49 7.29 5.33 -2.09
C ILE A 49 8.17 4.81 -0.93
N LYS A 50 8.83 3.67 -1.11
CA LYS A 50 9.75 3.12 -0.10
C LYS A 50 10.91 4.08 0.19
N GLN A 51 11.46 4.72 -0.84
CA GLN A 51 12.49 5.75 -0.68
C GLN A 51 11.97 6.96 0.10
N SER A 52 10.81 7.51 -0.26
CA SER A 52 10.22 8.65 0.44
C SER A 52 9.93 8.37 1.92
N GLN A 53 9.47 7.15 2.24
CA GLN A 53 9.30 6.71 3.63
C GLN A 53 10.62 6.66 4.40
N GLN A 54 11.71 6.25 3.75
CA GLN A 54 13.03 6.22 4.35
C GLN A 54 13.55 7.65 4.59
N GLU A 55 13.39 8.54 3.61
CA GLU A 55 13.74 9.97 3.74
C GLU A 55 13.01 10.63 4.90
N PHE A 56 11.73 10.31 5.11
CA PHE A 56 10.98 10.79 6.28
C PHE A 56 11.58 10.29 7.61
N LYS A 57 11.94 9.00 7.70
CA LYS A 57 12.59 8.43 8.90
C LYS A 57 13.95 9.06 9.17
N ASP A 58 14.70 9.36 8.11
CA ASP A 58 16.03 9.98 8.19
C ASP A 58 15.94 11.50 8.45
N GLY A 59 14.73 12.07 8.51
CA GLY A 59 14.49 13.49 8.76
C GLY A 59 14.64 14.38 7.51
N ASN A 60 14.79 13.77 6.33
CA ASN A 60 14.91 14.44 5.04
C ASN A 60 13.53 14.75 4.46
N PHE A 61 12.74 15.56 5.18
CA PHE A 61 11.43 16.00 4.72
C PHE A 61 11.21 17.48 5.03
N THR A 62 10.33 18.11 4.24
CA THR A 62 9.88 19.48 4.51
C THR A 62 8.49 19.43 5.13
N SER A 63 8.32 20.09 6.28
CA SER A 63 7.02 20.30 6.88
C SER A 63 6.51 21.68 6.48
N VAL A 64 5.29 21.73 5.97
CA VAL A 64 4.61 22.97 5.58
C VAL A 64 3.29 23.05 6.31
N GLN A 65 2.89 24.26 6.69
CA GLN A 65 1.57 24.46 7.28
C GLN A 65 0.49 24.28 6.20
N LYS A 66 -0.72 23.98 6.64
CA LYS A 66 -1.84 23.70 5.74
C LYS A 66 -2.20 24.93 4.89
N GLU A 67 -2.07 26.12 5.48
CA GLU A 67 -2.35 27.39 4.81
C GLU A 67 -1.35 27.65 3.67
N ASP A 68 -0.09 27.24 3.86
CA ASP A 68 1.02 27.47 2.93
C ASP A 68 1.15 26.37 1.86
N LEU A 69 0.39 25.27 1.98
CA LEU A 69 0.48 24.11 1.08
C LEU A 69 0.24 24.47 -0.39
N LYS A 70 -0.70 25.37 -0.66
CA LYS A 70 -1.01 25.80 -2.05
C LYS A 70 0.16 26.53 -2.68
N GLU A 71 0.73 27.49 -1.95
CA GLU A 71 1.89 28.27 -2.39
C GLU A 71 3.11 27.37 -2.58
N PHE A 72 3.36 26.46 -1.64
CA PHE A 72 4.46 25.48 -1.74
C PHE A 72 4.36 24.59 -2.98
N LEU A 73 3.13 24.20 -3.37
CA LEU A 73 2.87 23.39 -4.56
C LEU A 73 2.81 24.21 -5.87
N GLY A 74 2.86 25.54 -5.78
CA GLY A 74 2.71 26.43 -6.94
C GLY A 74 1.32 26.38 -7.57
N LEU A 75 0.28 26.13 -6.76
CA LEU A 75 -1.12 25.96 -7.17
C LEU A 75 -2.00 27.15 -6.77
#